data_AF-A0A166KGD5-F1
#
_entry.id   AF-A0A166KGD5-F1
#
_cell.length_a   1.000
_cell.length_b   1.000
_cell.length_c   1.000
_cell.angle_alpha   90.00
_cell.angle_beta   90.00
_cell.angle_gamma   90.00
#
_symmetry.space_group_name_H-M   'P 1'
#
loop_
_entity.id
_entity.type
_entity.pdbx_description
1 polymer ?
#
loop_
_entity_poly.entity_id
_entity_poly.type
_entity_poly.pdbx_seq_one_letter_code
_entity_poly.pdbx_strand_id
1 'polypeptide(L)'
;MPINQGAAILVREHEIFRLIARGILTLSKTANNAELRSILEICASYERLGQSLVLRSSRNPLRKDYKRTLRREWYPLLQALDSLPGNPGTSRMHNCVLMREAWFKMGKLGAGFDIAKEQDEYKRRAAKLCSWRECQWHTIEPSSPPKMCQGCGEARYCSKPCQHDDWKSGGHKQVCRRLKDVPHEL
;
A
#
# COMPACT_ATOMS: atom_id res chain seq x y z
N MET A 1 15.28 20.56 -16.82
CA MET A 1 15.51 19.94 -15.50
C MET A 1 15.79 18.46 -15.69
N PRO A 2 16.94 17.91 -15.30
CA PRO A 2 17.13 16.47 -15.39
C PRO A 2 16.13 15.80 -14.45
N ILE A 3 15.24 14.98 -15.01
CA ILE A 3 14.17 14.21 -14.33
C ILE A 3 14.67 13.50 -13.05
N ASN A 4 15.97 13.22 -12.98
CA ASN A 4 16.66 12.54 -11.90
C ASN A 4 16.75 13.33 -10.57
N GLN A 5 16.82 14.66 -10.59
CA GLN A 5 16.90 15.45 -9.35
C GLN A 5 15.52 15.61 -8.68
N GLY A 6 14.49 15.89 -9.47
CA GLY A 6 13.11 15.98 -8.96
C GLY A 6 12.61 14.66 -8.36
N ALA A 7 12.94 13.54 -9.01
CA ALA A 7 12.57 12.22 -8.50
C ALA A 7 13.20 11.90 -7.13
N ALA A 8 14.42 12.37 -6.85
CA ALA A 8 15.06 12.14 -5.55
C ALA A 8 14.33 12.86 -4.41
N ILE A 9 13.91 14.11 -4.64
CA ILE A 9 13.15 14.91 -3.66
C ILE A 9 11.79 14.25 -3.42
N LEU A 10 11.06 13.89 -4.47
CA LEU A 10 9.74 13.23 -4.34
C LEU A 10 9.82 11.90 -3.58
N VAL A 11 10.84 11.09 -3.85
CA VAL A 11 11.04 9.79 -3.19
C VAL A 11 11.44 9.95 -1.72
N ARG A 12 12.27 10.95 -1.39
CA ARG A 12 12.83 11.12 -0.04
C ARG A 12 11.96 11.94 0.89
N GLU A 13 11.43 13.04 0.39
CA GLU A 13 10.87 14.11 1.22
C GLU A 13 9.34 14.14 1.17
N HIS A 14 8.73 13.69 0.07
CA HIS A 14 7.28 13.79 -0.13
C HIS A 14 6.53 12.47 -0.09
N GLU A 15 7.17 11.40 0.41
CA GLU A 15 6.56 10.07 0.53
C GLU A 15 5.78 9.65 -0.73
N ILE A 16 6.32 9.91 -1.92
CA ILE A 16 5.53 9.84 -3.17
C ILE A 16 4.80 8.51 -3.37
N PHE A 17 5.39 7.38 -2.97
CA PHE A 17 4.73 6.07 -3.06
C PHE A 17 3.50 5.95 -2.17
N ARG A 18 3.48 6.64 -1.02
CA ARG A 18 2.31 6.72 -0.14
C ARG A 18 1.19 7.51 -0.81
N LEU A 19 1.53 8.62 -1.47
CA LEU A 19 0.57 9.42 -2.24
C LEU A 19 -0.02 8.62 -3.40
N ILE A 20 0.83 7.94 -4.17
CA ILE A 20 0.38 7.08 -5.29
C ILE A 20 -0.50 5.95 -4.76
N ALA A 21 -0.09 5.26 -3.69
CA ALA A 21 -0.88 4.17 -3.12
C ALA A 21 -2.26 4.61 -2.63
N ARG A 22 -2.33 5.77 -1.96
CA ARG A 22 -3.60 6.38 -1.55
C ARG A 22 -4.45 6.78 -2.76
N GLY A 23 -3.83 7.37 -3.78
CA GLY A 23 -4.51 7.74 -5.03
C GLY A 23 -5.13 6.54 -5.72
N ILE A 24 -4.36 5.45 -5.90
CA ILE A 24 -4.84 4.18 -6.45
C ILE A 24 -6.01 3.63 -5.63
N LEU A 25 -5.89 3.57 -4.30
CA LEU A 25 -6.94 3.00 -3.46
C LEU A 25 -8.24 3.81 -3.53
N THR A 26 -8.15 5.14 -3.56
CA THR A 26 -9.32 6.02 -3.72
C THR A 26 -9.94 5.84 -5.10
N LEU A 27 -9.14 5.93 -6.16
CA LEU A 27 -9.59 5.90 -7.54
C LEU A 27 -10.08 4.50 -7.97
N SER A 28 -9.59 3.41 -7.35
CA SER A 28 -10.10 2.05 -7.61
C SER A 28 -11.62 1.91 -7.41
N LYS A 29 -12.23 2.84 -6.67
CA LYS A 29 -13.66 2.86 -6.38
C LYS A 29 -14.48 3.64 -7.41
N THR A 30 -13.90 4.65 -8.06
CA THR A 30 -14.65 5.69 -8.81
C THR A 30 -14.00 6.15 -10.11
N ALA A 31 -12.81 5.65 -10.46
CA ALA A 31 -11.99 6.21 -11.54
C ALA A 31 -12.70 6.22 -12.89
N ASN A 32 -12.65 7.37 -13.56
CA ASN A 32 -12.90 7.48 -14.99
C ASN A 32 -11.65 7.09 -15.81
N ASN A 33 -11.79 7.07 -17.14
CA ASN A 33 -10.71 6.66 -18.05
C ASN A 33 -9.48 7.58 -18.01
N ALA A 34 -9.65 8.89 -17.77
CA ALA A 34 -8.53 9.84 -17.70
C ALA A 34 -7.73 9.69 -16.41
N GLU A 35 -8.43 9.47 -15.29
CA GLU A 35 -7.81 9.19 -13.99
C GLU A 35 -7.07 7.86 -14.01
N LEU A 36 -7.67 6.82 -14.59
CA LEU A 36 -7.02 5.53 -14.81
C LEU A 36 -5.73 5.71 -15.60
N ARG A 37 -5.78 6.39 -16.75
CA ARG A 37 -4.61 6.63 -17.60
C ARG A 37 -3.48 7.32 -16.82
N SER A 38 -3.81 8.39 -16.09
CA SER A 38 -2.85 9.12 -15.26
C SER A 38 -2.16 8.20 -14.24
N ILE A 39 -2.92 7.34 -13.56
CA ILE A 39 -2.36 6.38 -12.60
C ILE A 39 -1.44 5.36 -13.27
N LEU A 40 -1.82 4.83 -14.43
CA LEU A 40 -1.00 3.89 -15.18
C LEU A 40 0.31 4.54 -15.66
N GLU A 41 0.25 5.78 -16.13
CA GLU A 41 1.42 6.55 -16.57
C GLU A 41 2.38 6.88 -15.40
N ILE A 42 1.83 7.24 -14.24
CA ILE A 42 2.60 7.46 -13.02
C ILE A 42 3.31 6.16 -12.61
N CYS A 43 2.59 5.04 -12.54
CA CYS A 43 3.19 3.74 -12.18
C CYS A 43 4.29 3.35 -13.17
N ALA A 44 4.05 3.49 -14.47
CA ALA A 44 5.02 3.18 -15.52
C ALA A 44 6.27 4.07 -15.43
N SER A 45 6.11 5.34 -15.07
CA SER A 45 7.23 6.28 -14.90
C SER A 45 8.12 5.90 -13.72
N TYR A 46 7.52 5.54 -12.58
CA TYR A 46 8.27 5.08 -11.41
C TYR A 46 8.83 3.67 -11.58
N GLU A 47 8.22 2.81 -12.39
CA GLU A 47 8.78 1.52 -12.80
C GLU A 47 10.06 1.73 -13.60
N ARG A 48 10.04 2.56 -14.65
CA ARG A 48 11.22 2.89 -15.47
C ARG A 48 12.34 3.52 -14.64
N LEU A 49 11.99 4.42 -13.72
CA LEU A 49 12.95 4.98 -12.77
C LEU A 49 13.60 3.86 -11.95
N GLY A 50 12.80 2.96 -11.37
CA GLY A 50 13.29 1.81 -10.61
C GLY A 50 14.25 0.93 -11.41
N GLN A 51 13.86 0.53 -12.62
CA GLN A 51 14.69 -0.25 -13.53
C GLN A 51 16.04 0.45 -13.80
N SER A 52 16.02 1.77 -14.06
CA SER A 52 17.25 2.54 -14.26
C SER A 52 18.13 2.58 -13.00
N LEU A 53 17.53 2.60 -11.80
CA LEU A 53 18.25 2.59 -10.52
C LEU A 53 18.83 1.21 -10.21
N VAL A 54 18.20 0.12 -10.66
CA VAL A 54 18.71 -1.25 -10.48
C VAL A 54 20.04 -1.45 -11.20
N LEU A 55 20.22 -0.81 -12.36
CA LEU A 55 21.49 -0.81 -13.11
C LEU A 55 22.62 -0.04 -12.40
N ARG A 56 22.28 0.82 -11.44
CA ARG A 56 23.27 1.57 -10.65
C ARG A 56 23.81 0.73 -9.49
N SER A 57 24.95 1.13 -8.93
CA SER A 57 25.54 0.50 -7.74
C SER A 57 24.51 0.27 -6.64
N SER A 58 24.60 -0.88 -5.96
CA SER A 58 23.79 -1.20 -4.78
C SER A 58 24.01 -0.22 -3.62
N ARG A 59 25.14 0.50 -3.63
CA ARG A 59 25.46 1.56 -2.66
C ARG A 59 24.79 2.90 -2.99
N ASN A 60 24.16 3.04 -4.17
CA ASN A 60 23.50 4.27 -4.58
C ASN A 60 22.38 4.66 -3.58
N PRO A 61 22.45 5.85 -2.95
CA PRO A 61 21.47 6.27 -1.95
C PRO A 61 20.03 6.31 -2.48
N LEU A 62 19.82 6.87 -3.68
CA LEU A 62 18.48 6.97 -4.28
C LEU A 62 17.88 5.58 -4.56
N ARG A 63 18.69 4.62 -5.01
CA ARG A 63 18.25 3.21 -5.16
C ARG A 63 17.78 2.64 -3.83
N LYS A 64 18.53 2.86 -2.74
CA LYS A 64 18.15 2.40 -1.39
C LYS A 64 16.86 3.06 -0.92
N ASP A 65 16.75 4.38 -1.09
CA ASP A 65 15.59 5.16 -0.67
C ASP A 65 14.33 4.71 -1.44
N TYR A 66 14.43 4.61 -2.78
CA TYR A 66 13.36 4.11 -3.65
C TYR A 66 12.84 2.76 -3.19
N LYS A 67 13.73 1.77 -2.98
CA LYS A 67 13.33 0.44 -2.50
C LYS A 67 12.71 0.49 -1.11
N ARG A 68 13.31 1.25 -0.19
CA ARG A 68 12.85 1.34 1.19
C ARG A 68 11.45 1.94 1.28
N THR A 69 11.20 3.07 0.61
CA THR A 69 9.92 3.76 0.67
C THR A 69 8.84 3.02 -0.09
N LEU A 70 9.14 2.48 -1.28
CA LEU A 70 8.18 1.67 -2.03
C LEU A 70 7.77 0.41 -1.25
N ARG A 71 8.71 -0.29 -0.61
CA ARG A 71 8.43 -1.49 0.20
C ARG A 71 7.41 -1.27 1.33
N ARG A 72 7.28 -0.05 1.84
CA ARG A 72 6.29 0.27 2.89
C ARG A 72 4.87 0.21 2.36
N GLU A 73 4.68 0.55 1.09
CA GLU A 73 3.36 0.69 0.48
C GLU A 73 3.02 -0.46 -0.49
N TRP A 74 4.03 -1.16 -1.01
CA TRP A 74 3.86 -2.08 -2.13
C TRP A 74 2.89 -3.23 -1.85
N TYR A 75 3.25 -4.13 -0.92
CA TYR A 75 2.41 -5.27 -0.57
C TYR A 75 1.09 -4.85 0.13
N PRO A 76 1.07 -3.88 1.08
CA PRO A 76 -0.18 -3.45 1.71
C PRO A 76 -1.24 -2.99 0.72
N LEU A 77 -0.86 -2.24 -0.32
CA LEU A 77 -1.82 -1.81 -1.34
C LEU A 77 -2.32 -2.99 -2.19
N LEU A 78 -1.45 -3.94 -2.57
CA LEU A 78 -1.88 -5.14 -3.30
C LEU A 78 -2.92 -5.92 -2.48
N GLN A 79 -2.65 -6.14 -1.19
CA GLN A 79 -3.60 -6.79 -0.28
C GLN A 79 -4.92 -6.02 -0.18
N ALA A 80 -4.87 -4.69 -0.09
CA ALA A 80 -6.06 -3.85 -0.02
C ALA A 80 -6.90 -3.96 -1.29
N LEU A 81 -6.27 -3.90 -2.48
CA LEU A 81 -6.96 -4.04 -3.77
C LEU A 81 -7.57 -5.43 -3.94
N ASP A 82 -6.86 -6.49 -3.53
CA ASP A 82 -7.35 -7.87 -3.53
C ASP A 82 -8.55 -8.08 -2.60
N SER A 83 -8.69 -7.25 -1.58
CA SER A 83 -9.77 -7.33 -0.59
C SER A 83 -11.01 -6.53 -0.98
N LEU A 84 -10.96 -5.75 -2.08
CA LEU A 84 -12.08 -4.93 -2.52
C LEU A 84 -13.20 -5.80 -3.12
N PRO A 85 -14.46 -5.59 -2.73
CA PRO A 85 -15.60 -6.27 -3.34
C PRO A 85 -15.81 -5.79 -4.79
N GLY A 86 -15.73 -6.71 -5.75
CA GLY A 86 -15.93 -6.44 -7.17
C GLY A 86 -17.09 -7.26 -7.73
N ASN A 87 -17.98 -6.60 -8.49
CA ASN A 87 -18.95 -7.31 -9.31
C ASN A 87 -18.25 -7.68 -10.64
N PRO A 88 -18.26 -8.97 -11.02
CA PRO A 88 -17.70 -9.41 -12.30
C PRO A 88 -18.24 -8.60 -13.49
N GLY A 89 -17.38 -8.27 -14.44
CA GLY A 89 -17.76 -7.57 -15.68
C GLY A 89 -17.96 -6.05 -15.56
N THR A 90 -17.80 -5.45 -14.38
CA THR A 90 -17.93 -3.98 -14.23
C THR A 90 -16.65 -3.22 -14.62
N SER A 91 -16.79 -2.02 -15.17
CA SER A 91 -15.65 -1.13 -15.46
C SER A 91 -14.82 -0.83 -14.21
N ARG A 92 -15.46 -0.75 -13.03
CA ARG A 92 -14.76 -0.60 -11.74
C ARG A 92 -13.80 -1.76 -11.48
N MET A 93 -14.27 -3.00 -11.66
CA MET A 93 -13.43 -4.17 -11.47
C MET A 93 -12.27 -4.20 -12.47
N HIS A 94 -12.55 -3.89 -13.74
CA HIS A 94 -11.53 -3.78 -14.78
C HIS A 94 -10.45 -2.74 -14.43
N ASN A 95 -10.85 -1.54 -14.01
CA ASN A 95 -9.93 -0.48 -13.60
C ASN A 95 -9.07 -0.90 -12.40
N CYS A 96 -9.68 -1.57 -11.41
CA CYS A 96 -8.97 -2.10 -10.25
C CYS A 96 -7.89 -3.11 -10.66
N VAL A 97 -8.20 -4.03 -11.58
CA VAL A 97 -7.24 -5.02 -12.11
C VAL A 97 -6.05 -4.31 -12.79
N LEU A 98 -6.31 -3.33 -13.66
CA LEU A 98 -5.26 -2.59 -14.35
C LEU A 98 -4.36 -1.81 -13.38
N MET A 99 -4.95 -1.11 -12.41
CA MET A 99 -4.19 -0.36 -11.40
C MET A 99 -3.34 -1.29 -10.52
N ARG A 100 -3.92 -2.43 -10.11
CA ARG A 100 -3.21 -3.46 -9.35
C ARG A 100 -2.03 -4.03 -10.14
N GLU A 101 -2.23 -4.33 -11.42
CA GLU A 101 -1.17 -4.86 -12.29
C GLU A 101 -0.03 -3.84 -12.46
N ALA A 102 -0.35 -2.57 -12.70
CA ALA A 102 0.64 -1.52 -12.83
C ALA A 102 1.46 -1.34 -11.53
N TRP A 103 0.79 -1.34 -10.38
CA TRP A 103 1.45 -1.26 -9.08
C TRP A 103 2.32 -2.49 -8.78
N PHE A 104 1.85 -3.69 -9.16
CA PHE A 104 2.62 -4.93 -9.05
C PHE A 104 3.91 -4.87 -9.89
N LYS A 105 3.82 -4.46 -11.17
CA LYS A 105 4.98 -4.32 -12.06
C LYS A 105 5.99 -3.32 -11.52
N MET A 106 5.53 -2.20 -10.95
CA MET A 106 6.42 -1.20 -10.36
C MET A 106 7.31 -1.78 -9.24
N GLY A 107 6.78 -2.61 -8.35
CA GLY A 107 7.61 -3.28 -7.32
C GLY A 107 8.42 -4.46 -7.86
N LYS A 108 7.82 -5.33 -8.66
CA LYS A 108 8.49 -6.52 -9.18
C LYS A 108 9.61 -6.16 -10.16
N LEU A 109 9.30 -5.39 -11.19
CA LEU A 109 10.25 -5.00 -12.25
C LEU A 109 11.10 -3.80 -11.84
N GLY A 110 10.50 -2.80 -11.19
CA GLY A 110 11.22 -1.58 -10.79
C GLY A 110 12.13 -1.75 -9.57
N ALA A 111 11.73 -2.54 -8.57
CA ALA A 111 12.50 -2.70 -7.32
C ALA A 111 13.14 -4.08 -7.15
N GLY A 112 12.77 -5.06 -8.00
CA GLY A 112 13.19 -6.45 -7.87
C GLY A 112 12.58 -7.12 -6.63
N PHE A 113 11.33 -6.79 -6.30
CA PHE A 113 10.63 -7.40 -5.19
C PHE A 113 10.09 -8.79 -5.55
N ASP A 114 10.18 -9.68 -4.57
CA ASP A 114 9.57 -10.99 -4.63
C ASP A 114 8.30 -10.97 -3.77
N ILE A 115 7.16 -11.40 -4.35
CA ILE A 115 5.86 -11.26 -3.70
C ILE A 115 5.76 -12.04 -2.39
N ALA A 116 6.33 -13.26 -2.34
CA ALA A 116 6.26 -14.11 -1.17
C ALA A 116 7.12 -13.54 -0.04
N LYS A 117 8.34 -13.07 -0.35
CA LYS A 117 9.21 -12.40 0.62
C LYS A 117 8.60 -11.11 1.17
N GLU A 118 8.04 -10.27 0.30
CA GLU A 118 7.46 -9.00 0.75
C GLU A 118 6.16 -9.21 1.56
N GLN A 119 5.40 -10.27 1.26
CA GLN A 119 4.27 -10.69 2.09
C GLN A 119 4.70 -11.10 3.50
N ASP A 120 5.73 -11.95 3.62
CA ASP A 120 6.25 -12.40 4.91
C ASP A 120 6.82 -11.23 5.72
N GLU A 121 7.65 -10.39 5.09
CA GLU A 121 8.19 -9.17 5.69
C GLU A 121 7.09 -8.18 6.10
N TYR A 122 6.01 -8.06 5.32
CA TYR A 122 4.86 -7.27 5.73
C TYR A 122 4.18 -7.85 6.97
N LYS A 123 3.90 -9.16 7.02
CA LYS A 123 3.27 -9.81 8.18
C LYS A 123 4.12 -9.64 9.44
N ARG A 124 5.44 -9.82 9.34
CA ARG A 124 6.39 -9.61 10.44
C ARG A 124 6.37 -8.17 10.96
N ARG A 125 6.36 -7.18 10.06
CA ARG A 125 6.26 -5.75 10.42
C ARG A 125 4.91 -5.42 11.05
N ALA A 126 3.81 -5.83 10.41
CA ALA A 126 2.45 -5.60 10.88
C ALA A 126 2.19 -6.24 12.26
N ALA A 127 2.86 -7.35 12.58
CA ALA A 127 2.76 -8.00 13.88
C ALA A 127 3.28 -7.13 15.06
N LYS A 128 4.16 -6.17 14.76
CA LYS A 128 4.85 -5.34 15.75
C LYS A 128 4.36 -3.90 15.79
N LEU A 129 3.60 -3.46 14.80
CA LEU A 129 3.20 -2.07 14.62
C LEU A 129 1.72 -1.86 14.88
N CYS A 130 1.35 -0.61 15.18
CA CYS A 130 -0.05 -0.22 15.23
C CYS A 130 -0.63 -0.17 13.80
N SER A 131 -1.81 -0.75 13.59
CA SER A 131 -2.51 -0.72 12.31
C SER A 131 -3.14 0.64 12.03
N TRP A 132 -3.39 1.47 13.06
CA TRP A 132 -3.94 2.81 12.88
C TRP A 132 -2.91 3.74 12.25
N ARG A 133 -3.14 4.17 11.01
CA ARG A 133 -2.15 4.87 10.19
C ARG A 133 -1.71 6.24 10.73
N GLU A 134 -2.58 6.91 11.48
CA GLU A 134 -2.28 8.22 12.07
C GLU A 134 -1.61 8.10 13.46
N CYS A 135 -1.37 6.86 13.91
CA CYS A 135 -0.63 6.60 15.12
C CYS A 135 0.89 6.68 14.87
N GLN A 136 1.64 7.32 15.79
CA GLN A 136 3.11 7.32 15.73
C GLN A 136 3.72 5.90 15.70
N TRP A 137 3.07 4.92 16.35
CA TRP A 137 3.54 3.53 16.38
C TRP A 137 3.13 2.73 15.15
N HIS A 138 2.55 3.37 14.13
CA HIS A 138 2.31 2.75 12.83
C HIS A 138 3.62 2.50 12.07
N THR A 139 4.62 3.34 12.31
CA THR A 139 5.92 3.30 11.63
C THR A 139 7.07 2.99 12.58
N ILE A 140 6.84 3.06 13.89
CA ILE A 140 7.81 2.84 14.97
C ILE A 140 7.29 1.73 15.89
N GLU A 141 8.16 0.79 16.25
CA GLU A 141 7.81 -0.28 17.19
C GLU A 141 7.49 0.32 18.57
N PRO A 142 6.28 0.09 19.13
CA PRO A 142 5.94 0.52 20.48
C PRO A 142 6.76 -0.26 21.52
N SER A 143 6.93 0.31 22.71
CA SER A 143 7.63 -0.34 23.83
C SER A 143 6.93 -1.62 24.31
N SER A 144 5.62 -1.72 24.12
CA SER A 144 4.81 -2.89 24.44
C SER A 144 4.17 -3.48 23.18
N PRO A 145 4.13 -4.82 23.02
CA PRO A 145 3.52 -5.45 21.86
C PRO A 145 2.05 -5.01 21.63
N PRO A 146 1.66 -4.65 20.39
CA PRO A 146 0.30 -4.21 20.11
C PRO A 146 -0.69 -5.38 20.18
N LYS A 147 -1.89 -5.10 20.68
CA LYS A 147 -2.96 -6.09 20.89
C LYS A 147 -3.70 -6.35 19.59
N MET A 148 -3.97 -7.62 19.33
CA MET A 148 -4.70 -8.05 18.13
C MET A 148 -6.18 -7.72 18.21
N CYS A 149 -6.75 -7.29 17.08
CA CYS A 149 -8.19 -7.11 16.90
C CYS A 149 -8.88 -8.46 17.08
N GLN A 150 -9.72 -8.56 18.10
CA GLN A 150 -10.47 -9.79 18.41
C GLN A 150 -11.47 -10.18 17.31
N GLY A 151 -11.82 -9.25 16.42
CA GLY A 151 -12.75 -9.52 15.31
C GLY A 151 -12.11 -10.22 14.12
N CYS A 152 -10.97 -9.71 13.63
CA CYS A 152 -10.35 -10.28 12.42
C CYS A 152 -9.08 -11.11 12.69
N GLY A 153 -8.46 -10.99 13.86
CA GLY A 153 -7.18 -11.64 14.16
C GLY A 153 -5.98 -11.09 13.37
N GLU A 154 -6.15 -10.03 12.59
CA GLU A 154 -5.11 -9.50 11.68
C GLU A 154 -4.57 -8.15 12.13
N ALA A 155 -5.46 -7.16 12.31
CA ALA A 155 -5.07 -5.80 12.72
C ALA A 155 -4.58 -5.80 14.18
N ARG A 156 -3.64 -4.92 14.51
CA ARG A 156 -3.06 -4.79 15.84
C ARG A 156 -3.01 -3.34 16.28
N TYR A 157 -3.27 -3.08 17.56
CA TYR A 157 -3.36 -1.74 18.10
C TYR A 157 -2.56 -1.62 19.39
N CYS A 158 -1.79 -0.55 19.50
CA CYS A 158 -1.09 -0.18 20.73
C CYS A 158 -2.07 0.09 21.88
N SER A 159 -3.30 0.50 21.58
CA SER A 159 -4.29 0.95 22.55
C SER A 159 -5.72 0.80 22.02
N LYS A 160 -6.71 0.75 22.91
CA LYS A 160 -8.13 0.76 22.55
C LYS A 160 -8.54 2.01 21.74
N PRO A 161 -8.08 3.23 22.07
CA PRO A 161 -8.34 4.41 21.25
C PRO A 161 -7.91 4.25 19.79
N CYS A 162 -6.70 3.73 19.52
CA CYS A 162 -6.27 3.53 18.13
C CYS A 162 -7.13 2.51 17.38
N GLN A 163 -7.61 1.45 18.05
CA GLN A 163 -8.58 0.53 17.44
C GLN A 163 -9.89 1.24 17.08
N HIS A 164 -10.40 2.07 17.98
CA HIS A 164 -11.64 2.81 17.79
C HIS A 164 -11.53 3.84 16.66
N ASP A 165 -10.42 4.57 16.59
CA ASP A 165 -10.20 5.59 15.57
C ASP A 165 -10.00 4.96 14.19
N ASP A 166 -9.25 3.85 14.11
CA ASP A 166 -9.12 3.07 12.88
C ASP A 166 -10.46 2.46 12.43
N TRP A 167 -11.31 2.10 13.39
CA TRP A 167 -12.67 1.62 13.10
C TRP A 167 -13.56 2.71 12.50
N LYS A 168 -13.56 3.91 13.09
CA LYS A 168 -14.43 5.02 12.66
C LYS A 168 -13.91 5.74 11.42
N SER A 169 -12.62 6.03 11.40
CA SER A 169 -11.98 6.94 10.44
C SER A 169 -10.96 6.24 9.55
N GLY A 170 -10.42 5.10 9.96
CA GLY A 170 -9.40 4.36 9.20
C GLY A 170 -9.89 3.34 8.21
N GLY A 171 -11.20 3.08 8.20
CA GLY A 171 -11.81 2.12 7.28
C GLY A 171 -11.64 0.66 7.74
N HIS A 172 -11.11 0.39 8.94
CA HIS A 172 -11.01 -1.00 9.43
C HIS A 172 -12.38 -1.70 9.48
N LYS A 173 -13.45 -0.95 9.78
CA LYS A 173 -14.84 -1.44 9.73
C LYS A 173 -15.20 -2.10 8.39
N GLN A 174 -14.64 -1.65 7.27
CA GLN A 174 -15.00 -2.17 5.93
C GLN A 174 -14.28 -3.48 5.60
N VAL A 175 -13.17 -3.77 6.27
CA VAL A 175 -12.27 -4.89 5.95
C VAL A 175 -12.21 -5.95 7.04
N CYS A 176 -12.74 -5.66 8.23
CA CYS A 176 -12.73 -6.59 9.36
C CYS A 176 -13.60 -7.84 9.06
N ARG A 177 -12.96 -9.02 9.07
CA ARG A 177 -13.61 -10.31 8.74
C ARG A 177 -14.81 -10.65 9.62
N ARG A 178 -14.87 -10.18 10.88
CA ARG A 178 -16.06 -10.32 11.74
C ARG A 178 -17.35 -9.84 11.09
N LEU A 179 -17.28 -8.89 10.15
CA LEU A 179 -18.43 -8.35 9.42
C LEU A 179 -18.68 -9.06 8.08
N LYS A 180 -17.78 -9.94 7.63
CA LYS A 180 -17.96 -10.78 6.43
C LYS A 180 -18.64 -12.11 6.73
N ASP A 181 -18.50 -12.62 7.96
CA ASP A 181 -19.04 -13.93 8.38
C ASP A 181 -20.44 -13.86 9.03
N VAL A 182 -21.10 -12.70 9.06
CA VAL A 182 -22.49 -12.57 9.54
C VAL A 182 -23.40 -12.46 8.31
N PRO A 183 -24.26 -13.47 8.03
CA PRO A 183 -25.32 -13.32 7.04
C PRO A 183 -26.19 -12.12 7.42
N HIS A 184 -26.41 -11.19 6.49
CA HIS A 184 -27.47 -10.20 6.64
C HIS A 184 -28.80 -10.91 6.50
N GLU A 185 -29.42 -11.30 7.62
CA GLU A 185 -30.86 -11.47 7.69
C GLU A 185 -31.50 -10.09 7.86
N LEU A 186 -32.01 -9.54 6.76
CA LEU A 186 -33.18 -8.65 6.72
C LEU A 186 -33.99 -8.99 5.47
#